data_AF-A0A4P9K487-F1
#
_entry.id   AF-A0A4P9K487-F1
#
_cell.length_a   1.000
_cell.length_b   1.000
_cell.length_c   1.000
_cell.angle_alpha   90.00
_cell.angle_beta   90.00
_cell.angle_gamma   90.00
#
_symmetry.space_group_name_H-M   'P 1'
#
loop_
_entity.id
_entity.type
_entity.pdbx_description
1 polymer ?
#
loop_
_entity_poly.entity_id
_entity_poly.type
_entity_poly.pdbx_seq_one_letter_code
_entity_poly.pdbx_strand_id
1 'polypeptide(L)'
;MNHNSSQLEHINVTALSDDGRGIAHIDGKITFIKDAIPGDIVDINLIEEHKNYNDAQLTTLLSASKDRQQPFCPVFAQCGGCQLQHLKMDKQREYKVENFINRLRQALNFSKCKLSPAIIGKDQNYRRRARLGLAISKTDKQARLGFRRADSNELIDIEQCPVLTEALNKTLQKNRQSWLSHASRSYKEITLVEADNGVFSHISQNQKTLEDLSENPAQTPYYELMGLQLNFPADGFVQVNQNINQQMVEQAIDWLELKAEHKVLDLFCGVGNFTLPIAKHCQTVTGIEGVIELVQTAADNARHNQLDNCRFAKANLFEDNRKAEWFRKQRYDRILLDPGRQGAFEISKQLQLLKADIIVYVSCNAATLIRDVKELEKHGYQLHKASLIDMFPHTHHTEVMVQLKKGKKPQKNNKKVFRF
;
A
#
# COMPACT_ATOMS: atom_id res chain seq x y z
N MET A 1 -5.28 8.47 36.01
CA MET A 1 -5.69 9.88 35.91
C MET A 1 -7.12 9.86 35.39
N ASN A 2 -8.08 10.26 36.22
CA ASN A 2 -9.49 10.27 35.87
C ASN A 2 -9.74 11.45 34.92
N HIS A 3 -9.74 11.20 33.62
CA HIS A 3 -10.40 12.11 32.69
C HIS A 3 -11.89 11.91 32.88
N ASN A 4 -12.58 12.93 33.41
CA ASN A 4 -14.03 13.04 33.22
C ASN A 4 -14.24 13.10 31.70
N SER A 5 -14.55 11.97 31.07
CA SER A 5 -14.91 11.96 29.66
C SER A 5 -16.26 12.65 29.55
N SER A 6 -16.27 13.85 29.00
CA SER A 6 -17.50 14.56 28.67
C SER A 6 -18.27 13.73 27.66
N GLN A 7 -19.44 13.22 28.08
CA GLN A 7 -20.37 12.51 27.20
C GLN A 7 -21.15 13.55 26.39
N LEU A 8 -21.24 13.33 25.08
CA LEU A 8 -22.04 14.15 24.17
C LEU A 8 -23.04 13.25 23.48
N GLU A 9 -24.28 13.71 23.37
CA GLU A 9 -25.40 12.90 22.90
C GLU A 9 -25.91 13.38 21.53
N HIS A 10 -26.56 12.49 20.78
CA HIS A 10 -27.25 12.81 19.53
C HIS A 10 -26.36 13.48 18.46
N ILE A 11 -25.11 13.03 18.33
CA ILE A 11 -24.16 13.55 17.36
C ILE A 11 -24.40 12.91 15.99
N ASN A 12 -24.61 13.75 14.98
CA ASN A 12 -24.73 13.32 13.59
C ASN A 12 -23.35 13.21 12.93
N VAL A 13 -23.04 12.04 12.38
CA VAL A 13 -21.76 11.77 11.70
C VAL A 13 -21.93 12.07 10.21
N THR A 14 -21.06 12.92 9.68
CA THR A 14 -21.27 13.54 8.34
C THR A 14 -20.26 13.12 7.29
N ALA A 15 -19.07 12.68 7.71
CA ALA A 15 -17.98 12.28 6.82
C ALA A 15 -17.08 11.25 7.49
N LEU A 16 -16.04 10.81 6.80
CA LEU A 16 -14.98 9.95 7.32
C LEU A 16 -13.63 10.66 7.15
N SER A 17 -12.70 10.42 8.07
CA SER A 17 -11.31 10.85 8.02
C SER A 17 -10.42 9.80 7.36
N ASP A 18 -9.30 10.21 6.77
CA ASP A 18 -8.41 9.32 6.01
C ASP A 18 -7.97 8.03 6.71
N ASP A 19 -7.97 8.01 8.05
CA ASP A 19 -7.65 6.84 8.87
C ASP A 19 -8.89 5.98 9.23
N GLY A 20 -10.07 6.35 8.73
CA GLY A 20 -11.33 5.60 8.79
C GLY A 20 -12.24 5.95 9.96
N ARG A 21 -12.06 7.10 10.63
CA ARG A 21 -12.92 7.54 11.75
C ARG A 21 -14.03 8.46 11.26
N GLY A 22 -15.20 8.38 11.88
CA GLY A 22 -16.32 9.27 11.60
C GLY A 22 -15.97 10.73 11.90
N ILE A 23 -16.52 11.67 11.14
CA ILE A 23 -16.33 13.10 11.35
C ILE A 23 -17.67 13.76 11.67
N ALA A 24 -17.71 14.48 12.79
CA ALA A 24 -18.75 15.43 13.13
C ALA A 24 -18.15 16.83 13.36
N HIS A 25 -18.99 17.86 13.28
CA HIS A 25 -18.60 19.22 13.65
C HIS A 25 -19.40 19.61 14.89
N ILE A 26 -18.70 19.83 16.01
CA ILE A 26 -19.30 20.15 17.32
C ILE A 26 -18.67 21.46 17.77
N ASP A 27 -19.49 22.47 18.05
CA ASP A 27 -19.04 23.80 18.49
C ASP A 27 -17.97 24.43 17.56
N GLY A 28 -18.12 24.23 16.25
CA GLY A 28 -17.19 24.74 15.24
C GLY A 28 -15.86 23.96 15.13
N LYS A 29 -15.72 22.85 15.87
CA LYS A 29 -14.52 22.02 15.93
C LYS A 29 -14.77 20.66 15.28
N ILE A 30 -13.75 20.13 14.59
CA ILE A 30 -13.82 18.80 13.99
C ILE A 30 -13.67 17.75 15.10
N THR A 31 -14.58 16.79 15.17
CA THR A 31 -14.51 15.67 16.12
C THR A 31 -14.39 14.37 15.35
N PHE A 32 -13.28 13.65 15.57
CA PHE A 32 -13.00 12.33 14.99
C PHE A 32 -13.54 11.24 15.91
N ILE A 33 -14.50 10.46 15.43
CA ILE A 33 -15.26 9.49 16.22
C ILE A 33 -14.89 8.08 15.74
N LYS A 34 -14.22 7.32 16.60
CA LYS A 34 -13.86 5.93 16.31
C LYS A 34 -15.13 5.05 16.22
N ASP A 35 -15.10 4.10 15.28
CA ASP A 35 -16.17 3.13 14.99
C ASP A 35 -17.49 3.70 14.45
N ALA A 36 -17.53 5.01 14.14
CA ALA A 36 -18.68 5.70 13.55
C ALA A 36 -18.52 5.91 12.03
N ILE A 37 -19.63 5.93 11.30
CA ILE A 37 -19.66 6.16 9.84
C ILE A 37 -20.68 7.23 9.44
N PRO A 38 -20.59 7.80 8.23
CA PRO A 38 -21.48 8.87 7.79
C PRO A 38 -22.93 8.39 7.76
N GLY A 39 -23.83 9.21 8.30
CA GLY A 39 -25.25 8.91 8.46
C GLY A 39 -25.62 8.22 9.77
N ASP A 40 -24.65 7.87 10.63
CA ASP A 40 -24.96 7.44 11.99
C ASP A 40 -25.38 8.64 12.87
N ILE A 41 -26.29 8.39 13.81
CA ILE A 41 -26.57 9.26 14.95
C ILE A 41 -26.10 8.52 16.20
N VAL A 42 -25.17 9.12 16.95
CA VAL A 42 -24.44 8.46 18.02
C VAL A 42 -24.33 9.31 19.28
N ASP A 43 -24.21 8.65 20.42
CA ASP A 43 -23.60 9.24 21.61
C ASP A 43 -22.12 8.90 21.61
N ILE A 44 -21.32 9.83 22.13
CA ILE A 44 -19.86 9.72 22.14
C ILE A 44 -19.29 10.13 23.49
N ASN A 45 -18.11 9.59 23.80
CA ASN A 45 -17.25 10.10 24.86
C ASN A 45 -16.03 10.76 24.25
N LEU A 46 -15.70 11.97 24.69
CA LEU A 46 -14.44 12.61 24.35
C LEU A 46 -13.28 11.86 25.02
N ILE A 47 -12.29 11.45 24.22
CA ILE A 47 -11.06 10.79 24.68
C ILE A 47 -9.97 11.85 24.89
N GLU A 48 -9.76 12.69 23.88
CA GLU A 48 -8.77 13.77 23.91
C GLU A 48 -9.33 15.04 23.25
N GLU A 49 -9.01 16.18 23.83
CA GLU A 49 -9.40 17.49 23.31
C GLU A 49 -8.16 18.28 22.91
N HIS A 50 -8.04 18.64 21.63
CA HIS A 50 -6.93 19.44 21.11
C HIS A 50 -7.38 20.87 20.81
N LYS A 51 -6.50 21.76 20.37
CA LYS A 51 -6.91 23.13 20.05
C LYS A 51 -7.95 23.20 18.92
N ASN A 52 -7.76 22.40 17.86
CA ASN A 52 -8.53 22.51 16.61
C ASN A 52 -9.42 21.29 16.31
N TYR A 53 -9.26 20.20 17.06
CA TYR A 53 -10.03 18.96 16.85
C TYR A 53 -10.19 18.18 18.16
N ASN A 54 -11.12 17.24 18.17
CA ASN A 54 -11.34 16.29 19.27
C ASN A 54 -11.18 14.86 18.76
N ASP A 55 -10.73 13.98 19.65
CA ASP A 55 -10.79 12.53 19.47
C ASP A 55 -11.88 11.98 20.39
N ALA A 56 -12.76 11.16 19.84
CA ALA A 56 -13.92 10.62 20.54
C ALA A 56 -14.14 9.14 20.22
N GLN A 57 -14.79 8.43 21.15
CA GLN A 57 -15.23 7.06 20.98
C GLN A 57 -16.75 7.04 20.89
N LEU A 58 -17.31 6.33 19.91
CA LEU A 58 -18.73 5.98 19.88
C LEU A 58 -19.07 5.16 21.14
N THR A 59 -20.05 5.60 21.92
CA THR A 59 -20.56 4.86 23.10
C THR A 59 -21.89 4.19 22.80
N THR A 60 -22.82 4.89 22.17
CA THR A 60 -24.15 4.36 21.82
C THR A 60 -24.49 4.72 20.38
N LEU A 61 -24.99 3.74 19.62
CA LEU A 61 -25.53 3.97 18.28
C LEU A 61 -27.05 4.14 18.38
N LEU A 62 -27.53 5.38 18.26
CA LEU A 62 -28.96 5.71 18.35
C LEU A 62 -29.71 5.40 17.05
N SER A 63 -29.08 5.73 15.92
CA SER A 63 -29.59 5.39 14.58
C SER A 63 -28.43 5.00 13.68
N ALA A 64 -28.49 3.80 13.11
CA ALA A 64 -27.50 3.30 12.17
C ALA A 64 -27.65 3.93 10.79
N SER A 65 -26.53 4.29 10.16
CA SER A 65 -26.47 4.60 8.74
C SER A 65 -26.97 3.43 7.90
N LYS A 66 -27.65 3.73 6.78
CA LYS A 66 -28.03 2.73 5.77
C LYS A 66 -26.83 1.99 5.18
N ASP A 67 -25.65 2.58 5.27
CA ASP A 67 -24.39 2.06 4.74
C ASP A 67 -23.59 1.27 5.79
N ARG A 68 -24.13 1.16 7.02
CA ARG A 68 -23.59 0.30 8.07
C ARG A 68 -23.87 -1.16 7.74
N GLN A 69 -22.94 -2.02 8.11
CA GLN A 69 -23.13 -3.47 8.12
C GLN A 69 -22.51 -4.07 9.38
N GLN A 70 -22.92 -5.29 9.72
CA GLN A 70 -22.28 -6.03 10.79
C GLN A 70 -20.91 -6.54 10.30
N PRO A 71 -19.81 -6.29 11.04
CA PRO A 71 -18.51 -6.88 10.74
C PRO A 71 -18.58 -8.41 10.74
N PHE A 72 -18.05 -9.04 9.70
CA PHE A 72 -18.00 -10.51 9.59
C PHE A 72 -16.90 -11.12 10.48
N CYS A 73 -15.86 -10.36 10.82
CA CYS A 73 -14.77 -10.85 11.65
C CYS A 73 -15.16 -10.78 13.14
N PRO A 74 -15.12 -11.91 13.87
CA PRO A 74 -15.58 -11.97 15.26
C PRO A 74 -14.72 -11.12 16.20
N VAL A 75 -13.50 -10.78 15.80
CA VAL A 75 -12.56 -9.98 16.59
C VAL A 75 -12.34 -8.58 16.02
N PHE A 76 -13.19 -8.12 15.08
CA PHE A 76 -13.06 -6.82 14.41
C PHE A 76 -12.90 -5.66 15.40
N ALA A 77 -13.76 -5.58 16.42
CA ALA A 77 -13.76 -4.48 17.39
C ALA A 77 -12.49 -4.40 18.27
N GLN A 78 -11.65 -5.44 18.25
CA GLN A 78 -10.46 -5.52 19.13
C GLN A 78 -9.15 -5.56 18.34
N CYS A 79 -9.16 -6.15 17.15
CA CYS A 79 -7.98 -6.32 16.29
C CYS A 79 -7.63 -5.00 15.58
N GLY A 80 -6.35 -4.60 15.59
CA GLY A 80 -5.88 -3.41 14.87
C GLY A 80 -5.75 -3.58 13.36
N GLY A 81 -6.06 -4.76 12.80
CA GLY A 81 -5.81 -5.09 11.40
C GLY A 81 -6.81 -4.50 10.40
N CYS A 82 -8.10 -4.46 10.73
CA CYS A 82 -9.16 -3.91 9.89
C CYS A 82 -9.83 -2.73 10.60
N GLN A 83 -10.24 -1.71 9.87
CA GLN A 83 -10.87 -0.51 10.44
C GLN A 83 -12.26 -0.24 9.88
N LEU A 84 -12.64 -0.83 8.74
CA LEU A 84 -13.83 -0.43 8.00
C LEU A 84 -14.87 -1.53 7.81
N GLN A 85 -14.77 -2.71 8.45
CA GLN A 85 -15.73 -3.81 8.21
C GLN A 85 -17.18 -3.44 8.55
N HIS A 86 -17.39 -2.44 9.39
CA HIS A 86 -18.72 -1.92 9.73
C HIS A 86 -19.34 -1.00 8.67
N LEU A 87 -18.59 -0.64 7.61
CA LEU A 87 -19.05 0.10 6.44
C LEU A 87 -19.19 -0.87 5.26
N LYS A 88 -20.28 -0.77 4.48
CA LYS A 88 -20.45 -1.56 3.25
C LYS A 88 -19.29 -1.36 2.27
N MET A 89 -18.93 -2.42 1.54
CA MET A 89 -17.70 -2.45 0.75
C MET A 89 -17.70 -1.47 -0.44
N ASP A 90 -18.84 -1.26 -1.09
CA ASP A 90 -19.02 -0.24 -2.12
C ASP A 90 -18.73 1.15 -1.55
N LYS A 91 -19.23 1.45 -0.35
CA LYS A 91 -19.00 2.73 0.32
C LYS A 91 -17.58 2.93 0.82
N GLN A 92 -16.91 1.87 1.27
CA GLN A 92 -15.46 1.94 1.55
C GLN A 92 -14.67 2.38 0.31
N ARG A 93 -15.02 1.85 -0.87
CA ARG A 93 -14.33 2.15 -2.14
C ARG A 93 -14.64 3.56 -2.62
N GLU A 94 -15.91 3.95 -2.64
CA GLU A 94 -16.33 5.32 -2.96
C GLU A 94 -15.57 6.32 -2.08
N TYR A 95 -15.57 6.09 -0.78
CA TYR A 95 -14.88 6.94 0.19
C TYR A 95 -13.37 7.05 -0.06
N LYS A 96 -12.68 5.92 -0.26
CA LYS A 96 -11.24 5.89 -0.58
C LYS A 96 -10.93 6.68 -1.85
N VAL A 97 -11.75 6.52 -2.90
CA VAL A 97 -11.61 7.27 -4.16
C VAL A 97 -11.80 8.76 -3.91
N GLU A 98 -12.90 9.15 -3.26
CA GLU A 98 -13.23 10.56 -3.03
C GLU A 98 -12.13 11.28 -2.24
N ASN A 99 -11.68 10.71 -1.12
CA ASN A 99 -10.63 11.31 -0.31
C ASN A 99 -9.34 11.51 -1.09
N PHE A 100 -8.91 10.46 -1.80
CA PHE A 100 -7.69 10.54 -2.57
C PHE A 100 -7.79 11.60 -3.68
N ILE A 101 -8.88 11.58 -4.44
CA ILE A 101 -9.08 12.52 -5.55
C ILE A 101 -9.23 13.95 -5.05
N ASN A 102 -9.92 14.18 -3.93
CA ASN A 102 -10.02 15.51 -3.34
C ASN A 102 -8.65 16.05 -2.94
N ARG A 103 -7.78 15.23 -2.33
CA ARG A 103 -6.41 15.60 -2.00
C ARG A 103 -5.58 15.93 -3.25
N LEU A 104 -5.68 15.12 -4.31
CA LEU A 104 -4.98 15.40 -5.57
C LEU A 104 -5.48 16.70 -6.20
N ARG A 105 -6.80 16.91 -6.30
CA ARG A 105 -7.40 18.11 -6.90
C ARG A 105 -7.03 19.39 -6.17
N GLN A 106 -6.94 19.35 -4.84
CA GLN A 106 -6.54 20.50 -4.04
C GLN A 106 -5.05 20.83 -4.20
N ALA A 107 -4.21 19.84 -4.47
CA ALA A 107 -2.77 20.02 -4.43
C ALA A 107 -2.08 20.08 -5.80
N LEU A 108 -2.66 19.48 -6.84
CA LEU A 108 -2.04 19.29 -8.16
C LEU A 108 -2.87 19.91 -9.28
N ASN A 109 -2.26 20.11 -10.45
CA ASN A 109 -3.01 20.54 -11.63
C ASN A 109 -3.84 19.39 -12.22
N PHE A 110 -5.09 19.28 -11.79
CA PHE A 110 -6.00 18.21 -12.19
C PHE A 110 -6.73 18.43 -13.53
N SER A 111 -6.54 19.59 -14.19
CA SER A 111 -7.35 20.02 -15.33
C SER A 111 -7.38 19.06 -16.53
N LYS A 112 -6.33 18.24 -16.70
CA LYS A 112 -6.21 17.26 -17.78
C LYS A 112 -6.24 15.80 -17.31
N CYS A 113 -6.41 15.59 -16.00
CA CYS A 113 -6.39 14.25 -15.43
C CYS A 113 -7.73 13.55 -15.64
N LYS A 114 -7.70 12.38 -16.27
CA LYS A 114 -8.83 11.47 -16.36
C LYS A 114 -8.82 10.50 -15.19
N LEU A 115 -9.95 10.33 -14.53
CA LEU A 115 -10.13 9.29 -13.53
C LEU A 115 -10.44 7.97 -14.24
N SER A 116 -9.60 6.97 -14.03
CA SER A 116 -9.89 5.61 -14.44
C SER A 116 -10.68 4.87 -13.35
N PRO A 117 -11.44 3.82 -13.71
CA PRO A 117 -12.08 2.95 -12.74
C PRO A 117 -11.07 2.40 -11.73
N ALA A 118 -11.48 2.29 -10.46
CA ALA A 118 -10.63 1.71 -9.43
C ALA A 118 -10.37 0.22 -9.71
N ILE A 119 -9.15 -0.24 -9.43
CA ILE A 119 -8.81 -1.67 -9.43
C ILE A 119 -9.38 -2.26 -8.13
N ILE A 120 -10.28 -3.23 -8.28
CA ILE A 120 -11.01 -3.86 -7.18
C ILE A 120 -11.07 -5.37 -7.36
N GLY A 121 -11.36 -6.08 -6.27
CA GLY A 121 -11.38 -7.54 -6.25
C GLY A 121 -12.19 -8.07 -5.07
N LYS A 122 -11.93 -9.33 -4.70
CA LYS A 122 -12.51 -9.93 -3.49
C LYS A 122 -12.06 -9.17 -2.25
N ASP A 123 -12.94 -9.05 -1.28
CA ASP A 123 -12.73 -8.34 -0.02
C ASP A 123 -12.43 -9.29 1.16
N GLN A 124 -12.76 -10.57 1.01
CA GLN A 124 -12.38 -11.67 1.89
C GLN A 124 -11.44 -12.66 1.18
N ASN A 125 -10.69 -13.43 1.97
CA ASN A 125 -9.77 -14.46 1.48
C ASN A 125 -8.79 -13.96 0.39
N TYR A 126 -8.38 -12.69 0.45
CA TYR A 126 -7.51 -12.08 -0.57
C TYR A 126 -6.04 -12.01 -0.15
N ARG A 127 -5.79 -12.00 1.16
CA ARG A 127 -4.50 -11.64 1.74
C ARG A 127 -3.60 -12.87 1.81
N ARG A 128 -2.68 -12.99 0.84
CA ARG A 128 -1.73 -14.10 0.70
C ARG A 128 -0.48 -13.98 1.58
N ARG A 129 -0.38 -12.94 2.42
CA ARG A 129 0.76 -12.73 3.32
C ARG A 129 0.34 -12.12 4.65
N ALA A 130 0.83 -12.68 5.75
CA ALA A 130 0.60 -12.17 7.10
C ALA A 130 1.89 -12.14 7.93
N ARG A 131 1.93 -11.24 8.90
CA ARG A 131 2.94 -11.19 9.95
C ARG A 131 2.20 -11.22 11.28
N LEU A 132 2.27 -12.36 11.96
CA LEU A 132 1.60 -12.61 13.22
C LEU A 132 2.59 -12.40 14.35
N GLY A 133 2.25 -11.56 15.32
CA GLY A 133 2.99 -11.46 16.56
C GLY A 133 2.85 -12.75 17.37
N LEU A 134 3.95 -13.17 17.98
CA LEU A 134 4.03 -14.30 18.89
C LEU A 134 4.68 -13.84 20.19
N ALA A 135 3.93 -13.84 21.29
CA ALA A 135 4.44 -13.44 22.60
C ALA A 135 3.59 -14.01 23.73
N ILE A 136 4.20 -14.11 24.92
CA ILE A 136 3.49 -14.31 26.17
C ILE A 136 2.97 -12.95 26.66
N SER A 137 1.65 -12.84 26.81
CA SER A 137 0.96 -11.66 27.31
C SER A 137 1.49 -11.22 28.67
N LYS A 138 1.68 -9.91 28.82
CA LYS A 138 2.19 -9.34 30.09
C LYS A 138 1.14 -9.39 31.19
N THR A 139 -0.14 -9.36 30.82
CA THR A 139 -1.30 -9.24 31.72
C THR A 139 -1.67 -10.58 32.35
N ASP A 140 -1.92 -11.61 31.54
CA ASP A 140 -2.46 -12.91 31.98
C ASP A 140 -1.45 -14.07 31.83
N LYS A 141 -0.23 -13.78 31.35
CA LYS A 141 0.84 -14.76 31.12
C LYS A 141 0.49 -15.86 30.12
N GLN A 142 -0.52 -15.68 29.28
CA GLN A 142 -0.89 -16.63 28.23
C GLN A 142 -0.09 -16.38 26.95
N ALA A 143 0.30 -17.45 26.25
CA ALA A 143 0.88 -17.35 24.92
C ALA A 143 -0.19 -16.88 23.92
N ARG A 144 0.17 -15.94 23.05
CA ARG A 144 -0.71 -15.42 22.01
C ARG A 144 -0.01 -15.43 20.66
N LEU A 145 -0.75 -15.83 19.64
CA LEU A 145 -0.39 -15.79 18.24
C LEU A 145 -1.48 -15.06 17.46
N GLY A 146 -1.17 -13.87 16.95
CA GLY A 146 -2.11 -13.08 16.17
C GLY A 146 -1.64 -11.66 15.91
N PHE A 147 -2.57 -10.72 15.83
CA PHE A 147 -2.25 -9.32 15.52
C PHE A 147 -2.18 -8.46 16.78
N ARG A 148 -1.67 -7.24 16.65
CA ARG A 148 -1.80 -6.24 17.72
C ARG A 148 -3.27 -5.82 17.85
N ARG A 149 -3.71 -5.64 19.08
CA ARG A 149 -4.98 -4.98 19.39
C ARG A 149 -4.94 -3.53 18.89
N ALA A 150 -6.10 -2.96 18.58
CA ALA A 150 -6.19 -1.54 18.24
C ALA A 150 -5.62 -0.70 19.39
N ASP A 151 -4.79 0.29 19.05
CA ASP A 151 -4.18 1.25 19.99
C ASP A 151 -3.40 0.61 21.16
N SER A 152 -2.84 -0.58 20.95
CA SER A 152 -2.13 -1.33 22.00
C SER A 152 -0.97 -2.16 21.46
N ASN A 153 0.01 -2.44 22.32
CA ASN A 153 1.08 -3.40 22.06
C ASN A 153 0.71 -4.84 22.45
N GLU A 154 -0.45 -5.03 23.07
CA GLU A 154 -0.97 -6.37 23.39
C GLU A 154 -1.45 -7.09 22.14
N LEU A 155 -1.22 -8.39 22.09
CA LEU A 155 -1.71 -9.23 21.00
C LEU A 155 -3.16 -9.66 21.26
N ILE A 156 -3.94 -9.70 20.19
CA ILE A 156 -5.16 -10.48 20.13
C ILE A 156 -4.81 -11.86 19.57
N ASP A 157 -5.22 -12.88 20.30
CA ASP A 157 -5.03 -14.26 19.90
C ASP A 157 -6.08 -14.63 18.84
N ILE A 158 -5.66 -15.18 17.69
CA ILE A 158 -6.57 -15.49 16.57
C ILE A 158 -6.35 -16.91 16.05
N GLU A 159 -7.43 -17.66 15.86
CA GLU A 159 -7.37 -18.97 15.19
C GLU A 159 -7.58 -18.89 13.68
N GLN A 160 -8.23 -17.81 13.24
CA GLN A 160 -8.52 -17.54 11.84
C GLN A 160 -8.61 -16.04 11.61
N CYS A 161 -8.43 -15.65 10.36
CA CYS A 161 -8.60 -14.28 9.90
C CYS A 161 -9.29 -14.31 8.54
N PRO A 162 -10.56 -13.85 8.41
CA PRO A 162 -11.32 -14.06 7.18
C PRO A 162 -10.83 -13.24 5.96
N VAL A 163 -9.86 -12.34 6.16
CA VAL A 163 -9.18 -11.68 5.03
C VAL A 163 -7.97 -12.46 4.54
N LEU A 164 -7.38 -13.34 5.35
CA LEU A 164 -6.33 -14.26 4.91
C LEU A 164 -6.92 -15.32 4.00
N THR A 165 -6.13 -15.78 3.03
CA THR A 165 -6.55 -16.86 2.15
C THR A 165 -6.86 -18.14 2.92
N GLU A 166 -7.61 -19.04 2.31
CA GLU A 166 -7.97 -20.32 2.92
C GLU A 166 -6.72 -21.16 3.23
N ALA A 167 -5.71 -21.16 2.35
CA ALA A 167 -4.47 -21.89 2.56
C ALA A 167 -3.74 -21.37 3.82
N LEU A 168 -3.65 -20.05 3.99
CA LEU A 168 -3.03 -19.46 5.18
C LEU A 168 -3.82 -19.77 6.46
N ASN A 169 -5.14 -19.71 6.43
CA ASN A 169 -5.97 -20.07 7.59
C ASN A 169 -5.81 -21.55 7.94
N LYS A 170 -5.78 -22.45 6.96
CA LYS A 170 -5.52 -23.89 7.18
C LYS A 170 -4.15 -24.13 7.80
N THR A 171 -3.10 -23.50 7.27
CA THR A 171 -1.73 -23.63 7.82
C THR A 171 -1.64 -23.07 9.24
N LEU A 172 -2.28 -21.92 9.51
CA LEU A 172 -2.35 -21.35 10.85
C LEU A 172 -3.01 -22.32 11.82
N GLN A 173 -4.21 -22.83 11.51
CA GLN A 173 -4.95 -23.74 12.38
C GLN A 173 -4.17 -25.03 12.65
N LYS A 174 -3.63 -25.66 11.59
CA LYS A 174 -2.86 -26.91 11.68
C LYS A 174 -1.65 -26.79 12.60
N ASN A 175 -0.88 -25.71 12.48
CA ASN A 175 0.41 -25.57 13.16
C ASN A 175 0.35 -24.72 14.45
N ARG A 176 -0.80 -24.11 14.74
CA ARG A 176 -1.00 -23.16 15.84
C ARG A 176 -0.41 -23.62 17.16
N GLN A 177 -0.75 -24.83 17.59
CA GLN A 177 -0.34 -25.33 18.90
C GLN A 177 1.18 -25.50 18.99
N SER A 178 1.80 -25.99 17.92
CA SER A 178 3.26 -26.09 17.81
C SER A 178 3.89 -24.68 17.86
N TRP A 179 3.40 -23.74 17.06
CA TRP A 179 3.93 -22.38 17.00
C TRP A 179 3.79 -21.61 18.32
N LEU A 180 2.68 -21.78 19.05
CA LEU A 180 2.50 -21.18 20.37
C LEU A 180 3.56 -21.63 21.38
N SER A 181 4.12 -22.84 21.24
CA SER A 181 5.21 -23.31 22.11
C SER A 181 6.50 -22.53 21.96
N HIS A 182 6.70 -21.81 20.84
CA HIS A 182 7.85 -20.92 20.63
C HIS A 182 7.64 -19.55 21.30
N ALA A 183 6.47 -19.27 21.88
CA ALA A 183 6.20 -17.99 22.53
C ALA A 183 7.13 -17.75 23.72
N SER A 184 7.56 -16.50 23.86
CA SER A 184 8.29 -16.05 25.04
C SER A 184 7.83 -14.64 25.42
N ARG A 185 8.34 -14.09 26.52
CA ARG A 185 8.07 -12.69 26.89
C ARG A 185 8.62 -11.70 25.86
N SER A 186 9.64 -12.10 25.10
CA SER A 186 10.20 -11.30 24.02
C SER A 186 9.35 -11.49 22.77
N TYR A 187 8.99 -10.38 22.14
CA TYR A 187 8.21 -10.41 20.91
C TYR A 187 8.96 -11.17 19.81
N LYS A 188 8.25 -12.08 19.15
CA LYS A 188 8.65 -12.74 17.91
C LYS A 188 7.56 -12.51 16.86
N GLU A 189 7.88 -12.79 15.61
CA GLU A 189 6.94 -12.70 14.50
C GLU A 189 6.96 -14.00 13.70
N ILE A 190 5.79 -14.54 13.39
CA ILE A 190 5.61 -15.58 12.38
C ILE A 190 5.15 -14.91 11.09
N THR A 191 5.99 -14.94 10.07
CA THR A 191 5.61 -14.57 8.71
C THR A 191 4.98 -15.77 8.03
N LEU A 192 3.82 -15.57 7.40
CA LEU A 192 3.10 -16.53 6.57
C LEU A 192 2.98 -15.97 5.16
N VAL A 193 3.29 -16.77 4.15
CA VAL A 193 3.13 -16.41 2.74
C VAL A 193 2.60 -17.59 1.96
N GLU A 194 1.51 -17.39 1.25
CA GLU A 194 1.06 -18.32 0.23
C GLU A 194 1.69 -17.93 -1.10
N ALA A 195 2.44 -18.86 -1.68
CA ALA A 195 3.01 -18.84 -3.02
C ALA A 195 2.25 -19.85 -3.91
N ASP A 196 2.48 -19.83 -5.21
CA ASP A 196 1.75 -20.72 -6.13
C ASP A 196 2.21 -22.18 -5.98
N ASN A 197 3.41 -22.40 -5.41
CA ASN A 197 3.94 -23.70 -5.03
C ASN A 197 3.74 -24.08 -3.55
N GLY A 198 2.96 -23.34 -2.78
CA GLY A 198 2.58 -23.71 -1.41
C GLY A 198 2.71 -22.59 -0.39
N VAL A 199 2.57 -22.94 0.89
CA VAL A 199 2.65 -21.99 2.01
C VAL A 199 4.02 -22.07 2.68
N PHE A 200 4.63 -20.90 2.84
CA PHE A 200 5.93 -20.71 3.46
C PHE A 200 5.75 -19.95 4.77
N SER A 201 6.47 -20.38 5.81
CA SER A 201 6.34 -19.81 7.15
C SER A 201 7.67 -19.71 7.85
N HIS A 202 7.95 -18.57 8.48
CA HIS A 202 9.23 -18.32 9.14
C HIS A 202 8.99 -17.65 10.49
N ILE A 203 9.72 -18.05 11.51
CA ILE A 203 9.77 -17.32 12.77
C ILE A 203 10.99 -16.40 12.78
N SER A 204 10.76 -15.15 13.16
CA SER A 204 11.79 -14.12 13.22
C SER A 204 11.74 -13.33 14.52
N GLN A 205 12.86 -12.72 14.86
CA GLN A 205 12.98 -11.77 15.97
C GLN A 205 13.95 -10.67 15.59
N ASN A 206 13.58 -9.42 15.85
CA ASN A 206 14.40 -8.25 15.51
C ASN A 206 14.85 -8.28 14.03
N GLN A 207 13.93 -8.63 13.12
CA GLN A 207 14.16 -8.74 11.67
C GLN A 207 15.17 -9.83 11.26
N LYS A 208 15.55 -10.72 12.17
CA LYS A 208 16.38 -11.89 11.87
C LYS A 208 15.53 -13.15 11.90
N THR A 209 15.57 -13.91 10.82
CA THR A 209 14.98 -15.25 10.75
C THR A 209 15.69 -16.17 11.75
N LEU A 210 14.91 -16.81 12.61
CA LEU A 210 15.39 -17.75 13.61
C LEU A 210 15.28 -19.19 13.09
N GLU A 211 14.17 -19.50 12.43
CA GLU A 211 13.85 -20.85 11.96
C GLU A 211 12.84 -20.77 10.80
N ASP A 212 13.03 -21.63 9.80
CA ASP A 212 12.07 -21.87 8.73
C ASP A 212 11.11 -22.98 9.18
N LEU A 213 9.83 -22.63 9.23
CA LEU A 213 8.74 -23.49 9.68
C LEU A 213 7.95 -24.09 8.50
N SER A 214 8.40 -23.83 7.26
CA SER A 214 7.74 -24.29 6.04
C SER A 214 7.79 -25.82 5.93
N GLU A 215 6.75 -26.42 5.34
CA GLU A 215 6.75 -27.88 5.09
C GLU A 215 7.84 -28.31 4.09
N ASN A 216 8.25 -27.41 3.18
CA ASN A 216 9.27 -27.64 2.16
C ASN A 216 10.34 -26.52 2.17
N PRO A 217 11.23 -26.46 3.18
CA PRO A 217 12.17 -25.34 3.37
C PRO A 217 13.24 -25.23 2.26
N ALA A 218 13.45 -26.30 1.48
CA ALA A 218 14.40 -26.29 0.35
C ALA A 218 13.83 -25.62 -0.92
N GLN A 219 12.53 -25.35 -0.99
CA GLN A 219 11.92 -24.75 -2.16
C GLN A 219 11.92 -23.22 -2.07
N THR A 220 12.20 -22.56 -3.19
CA THR A 220 12.01 -21.11 -3.31
C THR A 220 10.54 -20.82 -3.65
N PRO A 221 9.86 -19.92 -2.94
CA PRO A 221 8.50 -19.57 -3.29
C PRO A 221 8.45 -18.76 -4.58
N TYR A 222 7.39 -18.96 -5.37
CA TYR A 222 7.14 -18.18 -6.57
C TYR A 222 5.67 -17.82 -6.74
N TYR A 223 5.40 -16.84 -7.61
CA TYR A 223 4.07 -16.58 -8.13
C TYR A 223 4.11 -16.43 -9.65
N GLU A 224 3.02 -16.81 -10.29
CA GLU A 224 2.78 -16.56 -11.70
C GLU A 224 2.20 -15.16 -11.90
N LEU A 225 2.70 -14.48 -12.92
CA LEU A 225 2.21 -13.17 -13.35
C LEU A 225 2.32 -13.06 -14.87
N MET A 226 1.18 -12.99 -15.55
CA MET A 226 1.12 -12.83 -17.01
C MET A 226 1.96 -13.88 -17.77
N GLY A 227 1.91 -15.14 -17.32
CA GLY A 227 2.68 -16.24 -17.91
C GLY A 227 4.20 -16.13 -17.67
N LEU A 228 4.59 -15.50 -16.56
CA LEU A 228 5.96 -15.47 -16.06
C LEU A 228 5.97 -16.05 -14.66
N GLN A 229 7.03 -16.79 -14.31
CA GLN A 229 7.24 -17.28 -12.94
C GLN A 229 8.24 -16.36 -12.21
N LEU A 230 7.81 -15.74 -11.12
CA LEU A 230 8.65 -14.83 -10.33
C LEU A 230 8.94 -15.45 -8.96
N ASN A 231 10.18 -15.87 -8.76
CA ASN A 231 10.68 -16.30 -7.46
C ASN A 231 10.88 -15.08 -6.55
N PHE A 232 10.74 -15.28 -5.25
CA PHE A 232 10.99 -14.23 -4.26
C PHE A 232 11.58 -14.82 -2.97
N PRO A 233 12.28 -14.03 -2.14
CA PRO A 233 12.75 -14.51 -0.85
C PRO A 233 11.56 -14.81 0.07
N ALA A 234 11.57 -15.93 0.78
CA ALA A 234 10.40 -16.38 1.54
C ALA A 234 10.02 -15.44 2.70
N ASP A 235 11.01 -14.75 3.29
CA ASP A 235 10.81 -13.66 4.25
C ASP A 235 10.66 -12.27 3.57
N GLY A 236 10.94 -12.19 2.27
CA GLY A 236 10.93 -10.99 1.42
C GLY A 236 9.53 -10.44 1.15
N PHE A 237 9.43 -9.37 0.36
CA PHE A 237 8.15 -8.73 0.05
C PHE A 237 7.47 -9.37 -1.17
N VAL A 238 6.16 -9.57 -1.07
CA VAL A 238 5.26 -9.88 -2.21
C VAL A 238 3.97 -9.09 -2.00
N GLN A 239 3.31 -8.72 -3.09
CA GLN A 239 2.03 -8.03 -3.02
C GLN A 239 1.00 -8.89 -2.31
N VAL A 240 0.27 -8.29 -1.35
CA VAL A 240 -0.61 -9.05 -0.46
C VAL A 240 -1.84 -9.61 -1.16
N ASN A 241 -2.24 -9.02 -2.28
CA ASN A 241 -3.39 -9.43 -3.08
C ASN A 241 -2.93 -9.73 -4.50
N GLN A 242 -2.78 -11.01 -4.83
CA GLN A 242 -2.25 -11.45 -6.13
C GLN A 242 -3.11 -11.00 -7.31
N ASN A 243 -4.44 -11.10 -7.16
CA ASN A 243 -5.35 -10.73 -8.24
C ASN A 243 -5.33 -9.22 -8.52
N ILE A 244 -5.28 -8.39 -7.47
CA ILE A 244 -5.13 -6.95 -7.61
C ILE A 244 -3.75 -6.59 -8.16
N ASN A 245 -2.69 -7.29 -7.74
CA ASN A 245 -1.35 -7.09 -8.30
C ASN A 245 -1.31 -7.34 -9.81
N GLN A 246 -1.93 -8.42 -10.29
CA GLN A 246 -1.99 -8.69 -11.72
C GLN A 246 -2.70 -7.56 -12.48
N GLN A 247 -3.88 -7.14 -12.03
CA GLN A 247 -4.61 -6.02 -12.64
C GLN A 247 -3.80 -4.71 -12.60
N MET A 248 -3.08 -4.45 -11.50
CA MET A 248 -2.19 -3.30 -11.36
C MET A 248 -1.06 -3.34 -12.39
N VAL A 249 -0.41 -4.48 -12.57
CA VAL A 249 0.68 -4.64 -13.55
C VAL A 249 0.16 -4.47 -14.99
N GLU A 250 -0.99 -5.07 -15.31
CA GLU A 250 -1.65 -4.92 -16.61
C GLU A 250 -1.98 -3.45 -16.91
N GLN A 251 -2.56 -2.74 -15.94
CA GLN A 251 -2.87 -1.32 -16.08
C GLN A 251 -1.62 -0.45 -16.20
N ALA A 252 -0.57 -0.76 -15.45
CA ALA A 252 0.71 -0.04 -15.55
C ALA A 252 1.31 -0.19 -16.96
N ILE A 253 1.26 -1.38 -17.55
CA ILE A 253 1.70 -1.63 -18.93
C ILE A 253 0.86 -0.84 -19.95
N ASP A 254 -0.47 -0.86 -19.82
CA ASP A 254 -1.35 -0.05 -20.68
C ASP A 254 -0.99 1.44 -20.58
N TRP A 255 -0.79 1.93 -19.36
CA TRP A 255 -0.47 3.33 -19.10
C TRP A 255 0.96 3.72 -19.48
N LEU A 256 1.87 2.77 -19.62
CA LEU A 256 3.19 3.05 -20.18
C LEU A 256 3.11 3.26 -21.70
N GLU A 257 2.03 2.85 -22.39
CA GLU A 257 1.87 3.01 -23.84
C GLU A 257 3.14 2.51 -24.58
N LEU A 258 3.52 1.27 -24.28
CA LEU A 258 4.75 0.64 -24.72
C LEU A 258 4.74 0.34 -26.22
N LYS A 259 5.94 0.31 -26.79
CA LYS A 259 6.23 -0.05 -28.18
C LYS A 259 7.55 -0.82 -28.19
N ALA A 260 7.74 -1.65 -29.21
CA ALA A 260 8.88 -2.55 -29.33
C ALA A 260 10.23 -1.81 -29.32
N GLU A 261 10.30 -0.55 -29.76
CA GLU A 261 11.52 0.25 -29.78
C GLU A 261 11.84 0.96 -28.45
N HIS A 262 10.92 0.99 -27.49
CA HIS A 262 11.10 1.78 -26.27
C HIS A 262 12.16 1.18 -25.34
N LYS A 263 12.90 2.06 -24.66
CA LYS A 263 13.72 1.76 -23.49
C LYS A 263 12.99 2.19 -22.23
N VAL A 264 12.79 1.26 -21.31
CA VAL A 264 12.02 1.48 -20.10
C VAL A 264 12.94 1.44 -18.87
N LEU A 265 12.69 2.32 -17.91
CA LEU A 265 13.33 2.31 -16.60
C LEU A 265 12.27 1.98 -15.54
N ASP A 266 12.54 0.96 -14.74
CA ASP A 266 11.71 0.55 -13.60
C ASP A 266 12.48 0.85 -12.30
N LEU A 267 11.96 1.76 -11.49
CA LEU A 267 12.59 2.21 -10.26
C LEU A 267 11.87 1.61 -9.05
N PHE A 268 12.65 1.13 -8.07
CA PHE A 268 12.16 0.34 -6.94
C PHE A 268 11.61 -1.01 -7.39
N CYS A 269 12.32 -1.66 -8.31
CA CYS A 269 11.78 -2.80 -9.05
C CYS A 269 11.58 -4.08 -8.22
N GLY A 270 12.17 -4.16 -7.01
CA GLY A 270 12.13 -5.36 -6.18
C GLY A 270 12.61 -6.60 -6.95
N VAL A 271 11.82 -7.67 -6.92
CA VAL A 271 12.07 -8.93 -7.65
C VAL A 271 11.67 -8.89 -9.14
N GLY A 272 11.27 -7.72 -9.64
CA GLY A 272 10.91 -7.48 -11.03
C GLY A 272 9.42 -7.64 -11.36
N ASN A 273 8.53 -7.34 -10.40
CA ASN A 273 7.07 -7.45 -10.53
C ASN A 273 6.52 -6.69 -11.76
N PHE A 274 7.03 -5.48 -12.03
CA PHE A 274 6.71 -4.74 -13.26
C PHE A 274 7.74 -4.99 -14.36
N THR A 275 9.03 -5.07 -14.00
CA THR A 275 10.15 -5.14 -14.96
C THR A 275 9.98 -6.27 -15.97
N LEU A 276 9.68 -7.49 -15.50
CA LEU A 276 9.63 -8.67 -16.36
C LEU A 276 8.41 -8.65 -17.31
N PRO A 277 7.18 -8.34 -16.83
CA PRO A 277 6.05 -8.10 -17.72
C PRO A 277 6.31 -7.00 -18.77
N ILE A 278 6.89 -5.86 -18.38
CA ILE A 278 7.24 -4.77 -19.31
C ILE A 278 8.20 -5.26 -20.41
N ALA A 279 9.13 -6.15 -20.08
CA ALA A 279 10.15 -6.64 -21.00
C ALA A 279 9.57 -7.37 -22.22
N LYS A 280 8.33 -7.92 -22.11
CA LYS A 280 7.61 -8.53 -23.24
C LYS A 280 7.17 -7.52 -24.31
N HIS A 281 7.23 -6.22 -24.04
CA HIS A 281 6.59 -5.18 -24.87
C HIS A 281 7.54 -4.08 -25.35
N CYS A 282 8.85 -4.18 -25.11
CA CYS A 282 9.80 -3.11 -25.39
C CYS A 282 11.20 -3.62 -25.77
N GLN A 283 12.09 -2.70 -26.17
CA GLN A 283 13.44 -3.04 -26.61
C GLN A 283 14.30 -3.50 -25.43
N THR A 284 14.31 -2.73 -24.34
CA THR A 284 15.07 -3.04 -23.12
C THR A 284 14.39 -2.46 -21.89
N VAL A 285 14.47 -3.17 -20.77
CA VAL A 285 14.07 -2.66 -19.45
C VAL A 285 15.28 -2.63 -18.52
N THR A 286 15.46 -1.54 -17.80
CA THR A 286 16.44 -1.44 -16.70
C THR A 286 15.69 -1.35 -15.38
N GLY A 287 15.85 -2.33 -14.49
CA GLY A 287 15.32 -2.32 -13.13
C GLY A 287 16.36 -1.82 -12.12
N ILE A 288 15.99 -0.88 -11.25
CA ILE A 288 16.84 -0.34 -10.19
C ILE A 288 16.24 -0.62 -8.82
N GLU A 289 17.03 -1.20 -7.93
CA GLU A 289 16.62 -1.60 -6.58
C GLU A 289 17.74 -1.28 -5.56
N GLY A 290 17.38 -1.00 -4.31
CA GLY A 290 18.34 -0.66 -3.24
C GLY A 290 18.94 -1.89 -2.56
N VAL A 291 18.26 -3.03 -2.61
CA VAL A 291 18.65 -4.29 -1.95
C VAL A 291 19.29 -5.25 -2.96
N ILE A 292 20.52 -5.69 -2.71
CA ILE A 292 21.29 -6.47 -3.70
C ILE A 292 20.71 -7.87 -3.92
N GLU A 293 20.15 -8.47 -2.88
CA GLU A 293 19.51 -9.78 -2.92
C GLU A 293 18.27 -9.77 -3.82
N LEU A 294 17.52 -8.66 -3.83
CA LEU A 294 16.37 -8.45 -4.72
C LEU A 294 16.81 -8.21 -6.16
N VAL A 295 17.90 -7.46 -6.38
CA VAL A 295 18.52 -7.28 -7.71
C VAL A 295 18.93 -8.62 -8.31
N GLN A 296 19.59 -9.47 -7.53
CA GLN A 296 19.99 -10.82 -7.95
C GLN A 296 18.76 -11.68 -8.26
N THR A 297 17.77 -11.67 -7.37
CA THR A 297 16.51 -12.41 -7.58
C THR A 297 15.79 -11.96 -8.86
N ALA A 298 15.73 -10.66 -9.14
CA ALA A 298 15.12 -10.13 -10.36
C ALA A 298 15.89 -10.55 -11.63
N ALA A 299 17.22 -10.54 -11.58
CA ALA A 299 18.06 -11.03 -12.67
C ALA A 299 17.87 -12.53 -12.91
N ASP A 300 17.76 -13.31 -11.83
CA ASP A 300 17.51 -14.76 -11.89
C ASP A 300 16.12 -15.06 -12.46
N ASN A 301 15.11 -14.30 -12.05
CA ASN A 301 13.76 -14.37 -12.62
C ASN A 301 13.79 -14.04 -14.12
N ALA A 302 14.51 -13.00 -14.55
CA ALA A 302 14.62 -12.69 -15.98
C ALA A 302 15.25 -13.84 -16.77
N ARG A 303 16.34 -14.44 -16.26
CA ARG A 303 16.98 -15.61 -16.88
C ARG A 303 16.05 -16.83 -16.92
N HIS A 304 15.35 -17.10 -15.82
CA HIS A 304 14.40 -18.21 -15.71
C HIS A 304 13.28 -18.09 -16.74
N ASN A 305 12.80 -16.87 -16.99
CA ASN A 305 11.76 -16.58 -17.97
C ASN A 305 12.29 -16.28 -19.39
N GLN A 306 13.59 -16.49 -19.64
CA GLN A 306 14.23 -16.29 -20.95
C GLN A 306 14.06 -14.85 -21.48
N LEU A 307 14.18 -13.86 -20.59
CA LEU A 307 14.09 -12.43 -20.91
C LEU A 307 15.50 -11.81 -21.00
N ASP A 308 16.08 -11.84 -22.19
CA ASP A 308 17.45 -11.37 -22.45
C ASP A 308 17.58 -9.84 -22.55
N ASN A 309 16.45 -9.12 -22.55
CA ASN A 309 16.39 -7.66 -22.68
C ASN A 309 16.23 -6.92 -21.33
N CYS A 310 16.36 -7.62 -20.21
CA CYS A 310 16.35 -7.05 -18.87
C CYS A 310 17.77 -6.74 -18.37
N ARG A 311 17.94 -5.59 -17.72
CA ARG A 311 19.16 -5.23 -16.99
C ARG A 311 18.80 -4.79 -15.58
N PHE A 312 19.61 -5.13 -14.59
CA PHE A 312 19.36 -4.75 -13.21
C PHE A 312 20.59 -4.12 -12.59
N ALA A 313 20.39 -3.12 -11.73
CA ALA A 313 21.48 -2.48 -10.99
C ALA A 313 21.04 -2.09 -9.57
N LYS A 314 21.98 -2.21 -8.64
CA LYS A 314 21.80 -1.71 -7.27
C LYS A 314 22.03 -0.21 -7.24
N ALA A 315 21.11 0.57 -6.66
CA ALA A 315 21.34 1.97 -6.36
C ALA A 315 20.49 2.48 -5.19
N ASN A 316 21.01 3.44 -4.42
CA ASN A 316 20.20 4.18 -3.47
C ASN A 316 19.42 5.28 -4.19
N LEU A 317 18.13 5.05 -4.45
CA LEU A 317 17.25 6.00 -5.14
C LEU A 317 16.83 7.20 -4.27
N PHE A 318 17.24 7.24 -3.01
CA PHE A 318 17.06 8.37 -2.09
C PHE A 318 18.26 9.34 -2.13
N GLU A 319 19.18 9.18 -3.08
CA GLU A 319 20.36 10.03 -3.28
C GLU A 319 20.45 10.54 -4.73
N ASP A 320 21.45 11.38 -5.00
CA ASP A 320 21.79 11.83 -6.35
C ASP A 320 22.40 10.68 -7.17
N ASN A 321 21.74 10.32 -8.27
CA ASN A 321 22.11 9.19 -9.12
C ASN A 321 22.71 9.63 -10.47
N ARG A 322 22.93 10.93 -10.69
CA ARG A 322 23.38 11.48 -11.98
C ARG A 322 24.71 10.91 -12.49
N LYS A 323 25.55 10.36 -11.60
CA LYS A 323 26.83 9.75 -11.93
C LYS A 323 26.74 8.23 -12.19
N ALA A 324 25.65 7.58 -11.78
CA ALA A 324 25.46 6.15 -11.93
C ALA A 324 25.44 5.75 -13.42
N GLU A 325 25.94 4.55 -13.75
CA GLU A 325 26.06 4.10 -15.15
C GLU A 325 24.70 4.00 -15.87
N TRP A 326 23.68 3.51 -15.16
CA TRP A 326 22.31 3.40 -15.64
C TRP A 326 21.62 4.76 -15.83
N PHE A 327 22.20 5.86 -15.32
CA PHE A 327 21.63 7.20 -15.42
C PHE A 327 22.44 8.09 -16.38
N ARG A 328 23.76 8.11 -16.18
CA ARG A 328 24.67 9.06 -16.81
C ARG A 328 24.69 8.84 -18.33
N LYS A 329 24.35 9.89 -19.08
CA LYS A 329 24.25 9.87 -20.55
C LYS A 329 23.23 8.87 -21.10
N GLN A 330 22.35 8.33 -20.25
CA GLN A 330 21.25 7.47 -20.69
C GLN A 330 20.01 8.27 -21.07
N ARG A 331 19.13 7.63 -21.84
CA ARG A 331 17.78 8.11 -22.13
C ARG A 331 16.82 6.93 -22.05
N TYR A 332 15.64 7.22 -21.52
CA TYR A 332 14.54 6.27 -21.43
C TYR A 332 13.31 6.91 -22.03
N ASP A 333 12.50 6.13 -22.72
CA ASP A 333 11.25 6.58 -23.32
C ASP A 333 10.12 6.58 -22.29
N ARG A 334 10.21 5.67 -21.31
CA ARG A 334 9.19 5.40 -20.28
C ARG A 334 9.85 5.12 -18.93
N ILE A 335 9.18 5.55 -17.86
CA ILE A 335 9.63 5.29 -16.49
C ILE A 335 8.46 4.77 -15.65
N LEU A 336 8.70 3.75 -14.84
CA LEU A 336 7.82 3.30 -13.77
C LEU A 336 8.46 3.54 -12.41
N LEU A 337 7.68 3.95 -11.41
CA LEU A 337 8.09 4.06 -10.02
C LEU A 337 7.08 3.35 -9.11
N ASP A 338 7.55 2.52 -8.19
CA ASP A 338 6.75 1.95 -7.09
C ASP A 338 7.49 2.04 -5.73
N PRO A 339 7.71 3.26 -5.19
CA PRO A 339 8.40 3.42 -3.93
C PRO A 339 7.57 3.01 -2.72
N GLY A 340 8.25 2.71 -1.61
CA GLY A 340 7.62 2.61 -0.30
C GLY A 340 7.01 3.94 0.20
N ARG A 341 6.49 3.94 1.43
CA ARG A 341 5.72 5.07 2.02
C ARG A 341 6.45 6.42 2.00
N GLN A 342 7.77 6.44 1.96
CA GLN A 342 8.58 7.67 1.90
C GLN A 342 8.54 8.39 0.56
N GLY A 343 8.04 7.74 -0.51
CA GLY A 343 8.03 8.29 -1.86
C GLY A 343 9.40 8.28 -2.53
N ALA A 344 9.50 8.99 -3.65
CA ALA A 344 10.62 9.01 -4.59
C ALA A 344 11.11 10.46 -4.86
N PHE A 345 11.11 11.32 -3.83
CA PHE A 345 11.39 12.76 -4.00
C PHE A 345 12.75 13.06 -4.63
N GLU A 346 13.83 12.46 -4.12
CA GLU A 346 15.19 12.74 -4.58
C GLU A 346 15.42 12.30 -6.03
N ILE A 347 14.92 11.12 -6.41
CA ILE A 347 14.98 10.68 -7.81
C ILE A 347 14.07 11.53 -8.72
N SER A 348 12.93 12.01 -8.23
CA SER A 348 12.00 12.89 -8.98
C SER A 348 12.64 14.22 -9.40
N LYS A 349 13.60 14.76 -8.62
CA LYS A 349 14.35 15.98 -8.97
C LYS A 349 15.19 15.84 -10.24
N GLN A 350 15.57 14.62 -10.60
CA GLN A 350 16.54 14.34 -11.66
C GLN A 350 15.93 13.62 -12.87
N LEU A 351 14.72 13.03 -12.77
CA LEU A 351 14.08 12.27 -13.88
C LEU A 351 13.96 13.03 -15.21
N GLN A 352 13.85 14.36 -15.17
CA GLN A 352 13.78 15.18 -16.38
C GLN A 352 15.00 15.01 -17.30
N LEU A 353 16.16 14.67 -16.73
CA LEU A 353 17.43 14.49 -17.44
C LEU A 353 17.41 13.22 -18.31
N LEU A 354 16.58 12.24 -17.95
CA LEU A 354 16.40 10.97 -18.67
C LEU A 354 15.45 11.08 -19.86
N LYS A 355 14.72 12.20 -19.95
CA LYS A 355 13.89 12.63 -21.09
C LYS A 355 12.69 11.74 -21.45
N ALA A 356 12.23 10.88 -20.54
CA ALA A 356 11.01 10.09 -20.74
C ALA A 356 9.78 10.95 -21.09
N ASP A 357 8.90 10.41 -21.91
CA ASP A 357 7.66 11.09 -22.31
C ASP A 357 6.49 10.72 -21.40
N ILE A 358 6.54 9.53 -20.78
CA ILE A 358 5.52 9.03 -19.86
C ILE A 358 6.21 8.47 -18.61
N ILE A 359 5.64 8.83 -17.46
CA ILE A 359 5.97 8.27 -16.16
C ILE A 359 4.70 7.65 -15.57
N VAL A 360 4.76 6.39 -15.17
CA VAL A 360 3.75 5.74 -14.33
C VAL A 360 4.28 5.68 -12.91
N TYR A 361 3.51 6.14 -11.94
CA TYR A 361 3.90 6.17 -10.52
C TYR A 361 2.81 5.46 -9.71
N VAL A 362 3.18 4.37 -9.05
CA VAL A 362 2.38 3.64 -8.05
C VAL A 362 2.77 4.10 -6.64
N SER A 363 1.80 4.37 -5.77
CA SER A 363 2.06 4.83 -4.41
C SER A 363 1.03 4.33 -3.42
N CYS A 364 1.47 4.06 -2.19
CA CYS A 364 0.61 3.77 -1.05
C CYS A 364 0.41 4.99 -0.11
N ASN A 365 0.88 6.18 -0.50
CA ASN A 365 0.81 7.37 0.34
C ASN A 365 0.54 8.64 -0.49
N ALA A 366 -0.67 9.18 -0.35
CA ALA A 366 -1.10 10.37 -1.08
C ALA A 366 -0.23 11.60 -0.82
N ALA A 367 0.26 11.81 0.41
CA ALA A 367 1.03 13.01 0.75
C ALA A 367 2.41 13.03 0.07
N THR A 368 3.12 11.89 0.10
CA THR A 368 4.42 11.78 -0.56
C THR A 368 4.28 11.75 -2.08
N LEU A 369 3.23 11.10 -2.61
CA LEU A 369 2.89 11.18 -4.04
C LEU A 369 2.69 12.63 -4.49
N ILE A 370 1.87 13.41 -3.78
CA ILE A 370 1.60 14.82 -4.11
C ILE A 370 2.91 15.63 -4.12
N ARG A 371 3.76 15.44 -3.10
CA ARG A 371 5.07 16.12 -3.02
C ARG A 371 5.94 15.81 -4.24
N ASP A 372 6.00 14.55 -4.63
CA ASP A 372 6.87 14.09 -5.71
C ASP A 372 6.30 14.50 -7.08
N VAL A 373 4.99 14.40 -7.29
CA VAL A 373 4.33 14.87 -8.52
C VAL A 373 4.50 16.37 -8.71
N LYS A 374 4.41 17.18 -7.64
CA LYS A 374 4.72 18.63 -7.72
C LYS A 374 6.14 18.89 -8.22
N GLU A 375 7.09 18.04 -7.84
CA GLU A 375 8.46 18.15 -8.35
C GLU A 375 8.55 17.79 -9.84
N LEU A 376 7.83 16.75 -10.28
CA LEU A 376 7.75 16.39 -11.69
C LEU A 376 7.02 17.44 -12.54
N GLU A 377 6.01 18.13 -11.99
CA GLU A 377 5.31 19.23 -12.66
C GLU A 377 6.24 20.42 -12.94
N LYS A 378 7.17 20.75 -12.04
CA LYS A 378 8.21 21.77 -12.28
C LYS A 378 9.09 21.42 -13.50
N HIS A 379 9.21 20.13 -13.79
CA HIS A 379 9.98 19.61 -14.91
C HIS A 379 9.15 19.40 -16.19
N GLY A 380 7.91 19.88 -16.19
CA GLY A 380 7.04 19.89 -17.37
C GLY A 380 6.21 18.63 -17.55
N TYR A 381 6.18 17.71 -16.58
CA TYR A 381 5.21 16.62 -16.60
C TYR A 381 3.82 17.13 -16.16
N GLN A 382 2.77 16.50 -16.68
CA GLN A 382 1.37 16.82 -16.38
C GLN A 382 0.64 15.54 -16.01
N LEU A 383 -0.13 15.58 -14.93
CA LEU A 383 -0.99 14.48 -14.51
C LEU A 383 -2.07 14.24 -15.59
N HIS A 384 -2.15 13.01 -16.11
CA HIS A 384 -3.02 12.65 -17.22
C HIS A 384 -4.04 11.56 -16.88
N LYS A 385 -3.65 10.57 -16.07
CA LYS A 385 -4.57 9.57 -15.52
C LYS A 385 -4.31 9.38 -14.03
N ALA A 386 -5.37 9.04 -13.29
CA ALA A 386 -5.28 8.61 -11.90
C ALA A 386 -6.29 7.50 -11.63
N SER A 387 -5.89 6.51 -10.84
CA SER A 387 -6.70 5.36 -10.46
C SER A 387 -6.40 4.98 -9.02
N LEU A 388 -7.44 4.61 -8.27
CA LEU A 388 -7.29 3.93 -6.98
C LEU A 388 -7.08 2.43 -7.22
N ILE A 389 -6.38 1.79 -6.29
CA ILE A 389 -6.15 0.37 -6.20
C ILE A 389 -6.57 -0.05 -4.79
N ASP A 390 -7.62 -0.87 -4.69
CA ASP A 390 -8.11 -1.39 -3.41
C ASP A 390 -7.33 -2.67 -3.03
N MET A 391 -6.02 -2.50 -2.76
CA MET A 391 -5.11 -3.58 -2.37
C MET A 391 -5.43 -4.14 -0.98
N PHE A 392 -6.04 -3.32 -0.11
CA PHE A 392 -6.36 -3.65 1.28
C PHE A 392 -7.83 -3.36 1.64
N PRO A 393 -8.79 -4.14 1.12
CA PRO A 393 -10.18 -4.08 1.57
C PRO A 393 -10.32 -4.16 3.09
N HIS A 394 -11.32 -3.46 3.64
CA HIS A 394 -11.60 -3.34 5.08
C HIS A 394 -10.58 -2.56 5.92
N THR A 395 -9.55 -2.01 5.29
CA THR A 395 -8.61 -1.06 5.91
C THR A 395 -8.78 0.33 5.33
N HIS A 396 -8.28 1.35 6.03
CA HIS A 396 -8.22 2.71 5.48
C HIS A 396 -7.07 2.90 4.46
N HIS A 397 -6.18 1.92 4.30
CA HIS A 397 -5.07 2.04 3.36
C HIS A 397 -5.56 2.20 1.93
N THR A 398 -4.87 3.06 1.19
CA THR A 398 -5.12 3.33 -0.22
C THR A 398 -3.84 3.13 -1.00
N GLU A 399 -3.95 2.46 -2.13
CA GLU A 399 -2.93 2.44 -3.16
C GLU A 399 -3.47 3.15 -4.39
N VAL A 400 -2.57 3.79 -5.12
CA VAL A 400 -2.94 4.65 -6.23
C VAL A 400 -1.91 4.54 -7.33
N MET A 401 -2.37 4.69 -8.56
CA MET A 401 -1.52 4.80 -9.72
C MET A 401 -1.84 6.09 -10.45
N VAL A 402 -0.80 6.79 -10.89
CA VAL A 402 -0.92 7.98 -11.75
C VAL A 402 -0.08 7.83 -13.00
N GLN A 403 -0.59 8.35 -14.12
CA GLN A 403 0.16 8.53 -15.36
C GLN A 403 0.48 10.01 -15.51
N LEU A 404 1.74 10.33 -15.71
CA LEU A 404 2.24 11.65 -15.99
C LEU A 404 2.78 11.67 -17.42
N LYS A 405 2.37 12.65 -18.23
CA LYS A 405 2.89 12.84 -19.58
C LYS A 405 3.67 14.14 -19.66
N LYS A 406 4.75 14.14 -20.43
CA LYS A 406 5.52 15.35 -20.70
C LYS A 406 4.68 16.34 -21.49
N GLY A 407 4.41 17.50 -20.90
CA GLY A 407 3.71 18.60 -21.55
C GLY A 407 4.64 19.38 -22.50
N LYS A 408 4.05 20.11 -23.45
CA LYS A 408 4.76 21.20 -24.12
C LYS A 408 5.18 22.21 -23.04
N LYS A 409 6.46 22.63 -23.01
CA LYS A 409 6.94 23.64 -22.04
C LYS A 409 5.94 24.81 -22.01
N PRO A 410 5.50 25.28 -20.83
CA PRO A 410 4.72 26.50 -20.78
C PRO A 410 5.55 27.61 -21.44
N GLN A 411 5.01 28.25 -22.48
CA GLN A 411 5.59 29.48 -23.01
C GLN A 411 5.66 30.45 -21.83
N LYS A 412 6.86 30.94 -21.52
CA LYS A 412 7.01 32.06 -20.59
C LYS A 412 6.14 33.18 -21.14
N ASN A 413 5.05 33.50 -20.45
CA ASN A 413 4.32 34.75 -20.71
C ASN A 413 5.31 35.87 -20.43
N ASN A 414 5.94 36.39 -21.48
CA ASN A 414 6.58 37.69 -21.46
C ASN A 414 5.47 38.71 -21.19
N LYS A 415 5.13 38.92 -19.92
CA LYS A 415 4.46 40.15 -19.51
C LYS A 415 5.41 41.27 -19.90
N LYS A 416 5.14 41.90 -21.04
CA LYS A 416 5.70 43.22 -21.38
C LYS A 416 5.35 44.13 -20.21
N VAL A 417 6.35 44.43 -19.39
CA VAL A 417 6.27 45.53 -18.43
C VAL A 417 6.22 46.78 -19.29
N PHE A 418 5.03 47.37 -19.43
CA PHE A 418 4.92 48.74 -19.90
C PHE A 418 5.57 49.63 -18.83
N ARG A 419 6.71 50.22 -19.17
CA ARG A 419 7.26 51.36 -18.42
C ARG A 419 6.49 52.59 -18.89
N PHE A 420 5.85 53.28 -17.96
CA PHE A 420 5.44 54.68 -18.13
C PHE A 420 6.66 55.58 -17.90
#